data_AF-A0AAQ3SRF9-F1
#
_entry.id   AF-A0AAQ3SRF9-F1
#
_cell.length_a   1.000
_cell.length_b   1.000
_cell.length_c   1.000
_cell.angle_alpha   90.00
_cell.angle_beta   90.00
_cell.angle_gamma   90.00
#
_symmetry.space_group_name_H-M   'P 1'
#
loop_
_entity.id
_entity.type
_entity.pdbx_description
1 polymer ?
#
loop_
_entity_poly.entity_id
_entity_poly.type
_entity_poly.pdbx_seq_one_letter_code
_entity_poly.pdbx_strand_id
1 'polypeptide(L)'
;MKKSPLRQSSVPGAIDSAGARALIHEGRRRDHSSPDCSNIPQRSEGESKSMAGRRRSSGDPSPARLALVAVAVAVACAVAAEGKAVHVEEAHRRSMLANGLGTTPPMGWNSWNHFQCDGNGEVVIRETADALVSTGLAALGYKFVNIDDCWAEPKRDAKGNLVANTKTFPHGIKALADYVHSKGLKLGIYSDAGFQTCAKAQPGSLGHEEQDAKTFAAWGVDYLKYDNCNNGDLKPLERYPEMSRALMKAGRSIYFNLCEWGDMHPARWGAAYGNSWRTTNDIADNWDSMIATADQNEVWAEYARPGGWNDPDMLEVGNGGMTDSEYVVHFSLWAISKAPLIIGCDVRHMSQETYAILANKEVVAVNQDPLGVQGKKVRMEGSSEVWAAPLSEYRTAVVLLNRHATDEATITAHWDDIGLPAGTPVAARDLWQHQTLGAAFTDKISADVAPHACKMFLLQPITTPLR
;
A
#
# COMPACT_ATOMS: atom_id res chain seq x y z
N MET A 1 -13.54 58.63 27.29
CA MET A 1 -15.00 58.61 27.51
C MET A 1 -15.64 58.09 26.23
N LYS A 2 -16.48 57.04 26.10
CA LYS A 2 -17.20 56.05 26.94
C LYS A 2 -17.30 54.78 26.04
N LYS A 3 -16.78 53.60 26.43
CA LYS A 3 -17.47 52.40 26.98
C LYS A 3 -18.84 51.98 26.38
N SER A 4 -18.81 50.86 25.64
CA SER A 4 -19.63 49.60 25.72
C SER A 4 -21.15 49.63 25.40
N PRO A 5 -21.86 48.48 25.15
CA PRO A 5 -21.44 47.05 25.26
C PRO A 5 -21.89 46.03 24.17
N LEU A 6 -21.17 44.89 24.16
CA LEU A 6 -21.55 43.46 24.02
C LEU A 6 -22.81 43.00 23.26
N ARG A 7 -22.63 41.98 22.40
CA ARG A 7 -23.41 40.73 22.43
C ARG A 7 -22.55 39.53 22.03
N GLN A 8 -22.40 38.60 22.97
CA GLN A 8 -21.93 37.23 22.77
C GLN A 8 -23.10 36.38 22.24
N SER A 9 -22.83 35.50 21.27
CA SER A 9 -23.67 34.34 20.99
C SER A 9 -22.84 33.07 21.15
N SER A 10 -23.27 32.26 22.09
CA SER A 10 -22.76 30.96 22.52
C SER A 10 -22.77 29.91 21.42
N VAL A 11 -21.63 29.23 21.25
CA VAL A 11 -21.50 27.95 20.55
C VAL A 11 -21.72 26.84 21.58
N PRO A 12 -22.59 25.84 21.36
CA PRO A 12 -22.67 24.68 22.23
C PRO A 12 -21.71 23.58 21.78
N GLY A 13 -20.80 23.22 22.69
CA GLY A 13 -20.62 21.85 23.15
C GLY A 13 -19.86 20.87 22.26
N ALA A 14 -18.58 20.71 22.56
CA ALA A 14 -17.83 19.49 22.31
C ALA A 14 -18.56 18.27 22.88
N ILE A 15 -18.66 17.20 22.09
CA ILE A 15 -19.18 15.90 22.56
C ILE A 15 -17.99 15.05 22.97
N ASP A 16 -18.03 14.71 24.25
CA ASP A 16 -17.12 13.89 25.02
C ASP A 16 -17.07 12.45 24.46
N SER A 17 -15.87 11.99 24.10
CA SER A 17 -15.60 10.59 23.75
C SER A 17 -15.36 9.79 25.02
N ALA A 18 -16.44 9.27 25.62
CA ALA A 18 -16.36 8.31 26.72
C ALA A 18 -17.41 7.21 26.53
N GLY A 19 -16.97 6.01 26.12
CA GLY A 19 -17.87 4.86 26.13
C GLY A 19 -17.47 3.66 25.29
N ALA A 20 -16.33 3.02 25.56
CA ALA A 20 -16.13 1.61 25.20
C ALA A 20 -15.03 0.97 26.07
N ARG A 21 -15.39 0.61 27.32
CA ARG A 21 -14.57 -0.27 28.16
C ARG A 21 -15.13 -1.68 28.14
N ALA A 22 -14.28 -2.57 27.63
CA ALA A 22 -14.05 -3.97 27.98
C ALA A 22 -15.15 -4.72 28.77
N LEU A 23 -15.66 -5.80 28.16
CA LEU A 23 -16.30 -6.93 28.83
C LEU A 23 -15.50 -8.20 28.54
N ILE A 24 -14.54 -8.59 29.39
CA ILE A 24 -14.09 -9.98 29.53
C ILE A 24 -13.68 -10.28 31.00
N HIS A 25 -14.36 -11.27 31.57
CA HIS A 25 -14.03 -12.17 32.68
C HIS A 25 -13.93 -11.71 34.15
N GLU A 26 -14.96 -12.10 34.92
CA GLU A 26 -14.81 -12.66 36.27
C GLU A 26 -14.92 -14.19 36.21
N GLY A 27 -14.02 -14.90 36.89
CA GLY A 27 -13.97 -16.36 36.91
C GLY A 27 -12.97 -16.95 37.92
N ARG A 28 -13.18 -16.65 39.20
CA ARG A 28 -12.85 -17.43 40.43
C ARG A 28 -11.56 -18.28 40.50
N ARG A 29 -10.75 -17.92 41.50
CA ARG A 29 -9.72 -18.73 42.19
C ARG A 29 -10.23 -20.09 42.69
N ARG A 30 -9.37 -21.12 42.63
CA ARG A 30 -9.18 -22.13 43.70
C ARG A 30 -7.72 -22.57 43.75
N ASP A 31 -7.20 -22.62 44.96
CA ASP A 31 -5.91 -23.20 45.37
C ASP A 31 -5.83 -24.71 45.08
N HIS A 32 -4.61 -25.22 44.82
CA HIS A 32 -3.95 -26.22 45.68
C HIS A 32 -2.60 -26.72 45.11
N SER A 33 -1.56 -26.55 45.95
CA SER A 33 -0.44 -27.46 46.28
C SER A 33 0.38 -28.17 45.19
N SER A 34 1.69 -27.91 45.21
CA SER A 34 2.78 -28.77 44.70
C SER A 34 2.74 -30.18 45.31
N PRO A 35 3.42 -31.15 44.68
CA PRO A 35 4.72 -31.56 45.22
C PRO A 35 5.81 -31.85 44.18
N ASP A 36 6.97 -32.17 44.74
CA ASP A 36 8.33 -32.14 44.23
C ASP A 36 8.84 -33.50 43.67
N CYS A 37 9.95 -33.41 42.95
CA CYS A 37 11.07 -34.36 42.79
C CYS A 37 10.96 -35.72 42.03
N SER A 38 11.93 -35.83 41.09
CA SER A 38 12.84 -36.98 40.83
C SER A 38 12.33 -38.27 40.15
N ASN A 39 12.89 -38.57 38.95
CA ASN A 39 13.79 -39.73 38.74
C ASN A 39 14.28 -39.87 37.28
N ILE A 40 15.60 -39.99 37.14
CA ILE A 40 16.38 -40.44 35.96
C ILE A 40 16.67 -41.95 36.21
N PRO A 41 16.81 -42.84 35.19
CA PRO A 41 18.16 -43.15 34.70
C PRO A 41 18.29 -43.37 33.18
N GLN A 42 19.46 -42.98 32.69
CA GLN A 42 20.07 -43.31 31.40
C GLN A 42 20.33 -44.82 31.24
N ARG A 43 20.49 -45.27 29.99
CA ARG A 43 21.21 -46.52 29.66
C ARG A 43 22.21 -46.27 28.54
N SER A 44 23.41 -46.81 28.77
CA SER A 44 24.68 -46.62 28.08
C SER A 44 24.99 -47.68 27.02
N GLU A 45 25.83 -47.27 26.07
CA GLU A 45 26.98 -47.92 25.41
C GLU A 45 26.98 -49.40 24.99
N GLY A 46 27.58 -49.67 23.83
CA GLY A 46 27.92 -51.01 23.34
C GLY A 46 28.65 -51.01 21.99
N GLU A 47 29.98 -50.97 22.09
CA GLU A 47 31.08 -50.89 21.12
C GLU A 47 31.12 -51.70 19.79
N SER A 48 32.03 -51.17 18.95
CA SER A 48 32.76 -51.62 17.76
C SER A 48 33.31 -53.06 17.66
N LYS A 49 33.52 -53.52 16.41
CA LYS A 49 34.83 -53.92 15.78
C LYS A 49 34.57 -54.54 14.38
N SER A 50 35.19 -54.05 13.29
CA SER A 50 36.48 -54.49 12.70
C SER A 50 36.43 -55.94 12.18
N MET A 51 36.87 -56.36 10.97
CA MET A 51 38.02 -55.96 10.15
C MET A 51 37.97 -56.67 8.77
N ALA A 52 38.56 -56.02 7.76
CA ALA A 52 39.41 -56.53 6.68
C ALA A 52 39.00 -57.67 5.71
N GLY A 53 39.22 -57.41 4.41
CA GLY A 53 40.11 -58.29 3.62
C GLY A 53 39.84 -58.43 2.12
N ARG A 54 40.72 -57.80 1.29
CA ARG A 54 41.28 -58.24 -0.02
C ARG A 54 40.28 -58.48 -1.19
N ARG A 55 40.58 -58.31 -2.48
CA ARG A 55 41.80 -58.08 -3.30
C ARG A 55 41.32 -57.60 -4.69
N ARG A 56 42.22 -56.95 -5.44
CA ARG A 56 42.07 -56.48 -6.84
C ARG A 56 41.89 -57.64 -7.84
N SER A 57 41.10 -57.44 -8.91
CA SER A 57 41.52 -57.73 -10.28
C SER A 57 40.66 -57.03 -11.34
N SER A 58 41.34 -56.62 -12.40
CA SER A 58 40.96 -55.98 -13.67
C SER A 58 39.83 -56.63 -14.48
N GLY A 59 39.07 -55.80 -15.20
CA GLY A 59 38.26 -56.18 -16.36
C GLY A 59 37.53 -54.97 -16.95
N ASP A 60 37.95 -54.50 -18.12
CA ASP A 60 37.23 -53.51 -18.92
C ASP A 60 35.87 -54.08 -19.44
N PRO A 61 34.87 -53.23 -19.73
CA PRO A 61 33.47 -53.64 -19.84
C PRO A 61 33.09 -54.17 -21.23
N SER A 62 32.18 -55.16 -21.26
CA SER A 62 31.49 -55.58 -22.49
C SER A 62 30.31 -54.63 -22.82
N PRO A 63 29.95 -54.45 -24.09
CA PRO A 63 29.09 -53.35 -24.57
C PRO A 63 27.58 -53.52 -24.26
N ALA A 64 27.19 -54.44 -23.37
CA ALA A 64 25.80 -54.77 -23.09
C ALA A 64 25.20 -54.07 -21.86
N ARG A 65 25.92 -53.14 -21.22
CA ARG A 65 25.43 -52.37 -20.05
C ARG A 65 25.17 -50.88 -20.30
N LEU A 66 25.27 -50.40 -21.54
CA LEU A 66 24.94 -49.02 -21.89
C LEU A 66 23.45 -48.77 -22.21
N ALA A 67 22.63 -49.82 -22.34
CA ALA A 67 21.23 -49.68 -22.74
C ALA A 67 20.22 -49.62 -21.56
N LEU A 68 20.64 -49.90 -20.31
CA LEU A 68 19.73 -49.89 -19.16
C LEU A 68 19.94 -48.72 -18.17
N VAL A 69 20.98 -47.90 -18.35
CA VAL A 69 21.18 -46.67 -17.55
C VAL A 69 20.56 -45.44 -18.24
N ALA A 70 20.34 -45.51 -19.57
CA ALA A 70 19.72 -44.42 -20.33
C ALA A 70 18.21 -44.25 -20.07
N VAL A 71 17.52 -45.26 -19.54
CA VAL A 71 16.08 -45.18 -19.24
C VAL A 71 15.80 -44.76 -17.78
N ALA A 72 16.75 -44.98 -16.86
CA ALA A 72 16.60 -44.55 -15.46
C ALA A 72 16.98 -43.07 -15.23
N VAL A 73 17.84 -42.49 -16.06
CA VAL A 73 18.18 -41.04 -16.00
C VAL A 73 17.12 -40.17 -16.68
N ALA A 74 16.35 -40.72 -17.62
CA ALA A 74 15.26 -39.99 -18.28
C ALA A 74 13.98 -39.87 -17.42
N VAL A 75 13.82 -40.69 -16.38
CA VAL A 75 12.65 -40.63 -15.47
C VAL A 75 12.97 -39.90 -14.16
N ALA A 76 14.24 -39.77 -13.76
CA ALA A 76 14.64 -39.00 -12.59
C ALA A 76 14.84 -37.49 -12.86
N CYS A 77 14.98 -37.08 -14.13
CA CYS A 77 15.05 -35.67 -14.52
C CYS A 77 13.69 -35.02 -14.83
N ALA A 78 12.57 -35.74 -14.66
CA ALA A 78 11.23 -35.22 -14.92
C ALA A 78 10.46 -34.78 -13.65
N VAL A 79 11.08 -34.77 -12.47
CA VAL A 79 10.41 -34.39 -11.20
C VAL A 79 11.07 -33.19 -10.51
N ALA A 80 11.91 -32.44 -11.23
CA ALA A 80 12.58 -31.26 -10.69
C ALA A 80 12.55 -30.10 -11.68
N ALA A 81 11.36 -29.58 -11.98
CA ALA A 81 11.10 -28.19 -12.41
C ALA A 81 9.63 -28.02 -12.83
N GLU A 82 8.70 -28.22 -11.91
CA GLU A 82 7.40 -27.51 -11.98
C GLU A 82 7.38 -26.42 -10.92
N GLY A 83 8.40 -25.55 -10.93
CA GLY A 83 8.18 -24.18 -10.51
C GLY A 83 7.26 -23.59 -11.57
N LYS A 84 5.95 -23.54 -11.30
CA LYS A 84 5.02 -22.79 -12.13
C LYS A 84 5.54 -21.35 -12.18
N ALA A 85 6.21 -21.00 -13.28
CA ALA A 85 6.22 -19.64 -13.75
C ALA A 85 4.76 -19.31 -14.02
N VAL A 86 4.09 -18.72 -13.02
CA VAL A 86 2.77 -18.16 -13.20
C VAL A 86 2.96 -17.05 -14.21
N HIS A 87 2.68 -17.35 -15.48
CA HIS A 87 2.57 -16.32 -16.50
C HIS A 87 1.55 -15.31 -15.98
N VAL A 88 1.97 -14.05 -15.84
CA VAL A 88 1.15 -12.94 -15.34
C VAL A 88 -0.21 -12.88 -16.06
N GLU A 89 -0.28 -13.29 -17.33
CA GLU A 89 -1.53 -13.42 -18.09
C GLU A 89 -2.58 -14.38 -17.51
N GLU A 90 -2.18 -15.47 -16.83
CA GLU A 90 -3.14 -16.46 -16.33
C GLU A 90 -3.78 -16.03 -15.00
N ALA A 91 -3.06 -15.25 -14.19
CA ALA A 91 -3.60 -14.63 -12.97
C ALA A 91 -4.66 -13.55 -13.27
N HIS A 92 -4.53 -12.84 -14.40
CA HIS A 92 -5.50 -11.85 -14.85
C HIS A 92 -6.85 -12.48 -15.27
N ARG A 93 -6.87 -13.74 -15.73
CA ARG A 93 -8.11 -14.40 -16.22
C ARG A 93 -9.16 -14.67 -15.12
N ARG A 94 -8.83 -14.51 -13.84
CA ARG A 94 -9.76 -14.75 -12.71
C ARG A 94 -10.30 -13.47 -12.05
N SER A 95 -9.88 -12.28 -12.50
CA SER A 95 -10.43 -11.01 -12.01
C SER A 95 -11.59 -10.56 -12.88
N MET A 96 -12.72 -10.15 -12.27
CA MET A 96 -13.83 -9.54 -13.01
C MET A 96 -13.42 -8.18 -13.60
N LEU A 97 -12.50 -7.47 -12.94
CA LEU A 97 -11.97 -6.17 -13.35
C LEU A 97 -10.60 -6.30 -14.03
N ALA A 98 -10.41 -7.29 -14.92
CA ALA A 98 -9.22 -7.39 -15.76
C ALA A 98 -9.15 -6.24 -16.80
N ASN A 99 -9.01 -4.99 -16.31
CA ASN A 99 -9.16 -3.75 -17.06
C ASN A 99 -7.81 -3.17 -17.58
N GLY A 100 -6.69 -3.85 -17.28
CA GLY A 100 -5.35 -3.46 -17.70
C GLY A 100 -4.77 -2.24 -16.98
N LEU A 101 -5.42 -1.77 -15.89
CA LEU A 101 -4.96 -0.65 -15.09
C LEU A 101 -4.25 -1.11 -13.82
N GLY A 102 -3.52 -0.19 -13.17
CA GLY A 102 -2.89 -0.45 -11.87
C GLY A 102 -1.73 -1.46 -11.93
N THR A 103 -1.01 -1.56 -13.06
CA THR A 103 0.18 -2.43 -13.16
C THR A 103 1.27 -2.06 -12.16
N THR A 104 1.29 -0.79 -11.72
CA THR A 104 1.97 -0.27 -10.53
C THR A 104 0.95 0.48 -9.66
N PRO A 105 1.25 0.77 -8.39
CA PRO A 105 0.35 1.55 -7.54
C PRO A 105 0.02 2.91 -8.18
N PRO A 106 -1.23 3.40 -8.11
CA PRO A 106 -1.58 4.68 -8.72
C PRO A 106 -0.89 5.83 -7.98
N MET A 107 -0.50 6.85 -8.74
CA MET A 107 0.07 8.08 -8.21
C MET A 107 -0.77 9.28 -8.64
N GLY A 108 -1.04 10.19 -7.71
CA GLY A 108 -1.90 11.33 -7.98
C GLY A 108 -2.07 12.25 -6.78
N TRP A 109 -3.22 12.92 -6.76
CA TRP A 109 -3.62 13.85 -5.73
C TRP A 109 -5.12 13.68 -5.47
N ASN A 110 -5.56 13.92 -4.24
CA ASN A 110 -6.97 13.94 -3.86
C ASN A 110 -7.28 15.18 -2.99
N SER A 111 -8.46 15.75 -3.19
CA SER A 111 -8.90 16.97 -2.49
C SER A 111 -9.20 16.83 -1.00
N TRP A 112 -9.46 15.62 -0.48
CA TRP A 112 -10.13 15.43 0.81
C TRP A 112 -9.34 15.95 2.01
N ASN A 113 -8.11 15.46 2.22
CA ASN A 113 -7.36 15.72 3.46
C ASN A 113 -7.21 17.22 3.76
N HIS A 114 -6.91 18.03 2.73
CA HIS A 114 -6.71 19.46 2.90
C HIS A 114 -7.98 20.30 2.73
N PHE A 115 -8.82 19.99 1.73
CA PHE A 115 -9.90 20.89 1.32
C PHE A 115 -11.28 20.51 1.83
N GLN A 116 -11.50 19.23 2.12
CA GLN A 116 -12.81 18.67 2.53
C GLN A 116 -13.93 19.17 1.58
N CYS A 117 -15.15 19.36 2.09
CA CYS A 117 -16.29 19.79 1.28
C CYS A 117 -16.30 21.28 0.92
N ASP A 118 -15.68 22.14 1.74
CA ASP A 118 -15.78 23.59 1.56
C ASP A 118 -14.75 24.13 0.55
N GLY A 119 -13.72 23.37 0.22
CA GLY A 119 -12.57 23.84 -0.57
C GLY A 119 -12.31 23.09 -1.89
N ASN A 120 -13.08 22.07 -2.27
CA ASN A 120 -12.72 21.18 -3.38
C ASN A 120 -13.37 21.48 -4.75
N GLY A 121 -13.83 22.71 -4.98
CA GLY A 121 -14.52 23.12 -6.21
C GLY A 121 -13.63 23.19 -7.46
N GLU A 122 -14.26 23.39 -8.63
CA GLU A 122 -13.64 23.33 -9.96
C GLU A 122 -12.38 24.19 -10.11
N VAL A 123 -12.36 25.40 -9.53
CA VAL A 123 -11.19 26.29 -9.57
C VAL A 123 -9.98 25.63 -8.91
N VAL A 124 -10.15 25.07 -7.72
CA VAL A 124 -9.07 24.39 -6.99
C VAL A 124 -8.59 23.18 -7.77
N ILE A 125 -9.50 22.37 -8.34
CA ILE A 125 -9.10 21.21 -9.15
C ILE A 125 -8.27 21.62 -10.39
N ARG A 126 -8.65 22.72 -11.06
CA ARG A 126 -7.90 23.24 -12.22
C ARG A 126 -6.51 23.75 -11.82
N GLU A 127 -6.44 24.55 -10.76
CA GLU A 127 -5.18 25.10 -10.26
C GLU A 127 -4.25 24.00 -9.74
N THR A 128 -4.79 22.98 -9.08
CA THR A 128 -4.04 21.80 -8.66
C THR A 128 -3.51 21.02 -9.86
N ALA A 129 -4.31 20.83 -10.91
CA ALA A 129 -3.83 20.21 -12.14
C ALA A 129 -2.67 21.01 -12.75
N ASP A 130 -2.75 22.34 -12.77
CA ASP A 130 -1.66 23.21 -13.22
C ASP A 130 -0.41 23.14 -12.33
N ALA A 131 -0.60 23.06 -11.00
CA ALA A 131 0.48 22.93 -10.04
C ALA A 131 1.21 21.58 -10.18
N LEU A 132 0.50 20.47 -10.36
CA LEU A 132 1.11 19.16 -10.61
C LEU A 132 2.02 19.19 -11.85
N VAL A 133 1.60 19.87 -12.91
CA VAL A 133 2.43 20.04 -14.12
C VAL A 133 3.60 20.98 -13.86
N SER A 134 3.36 22.17 -13.33
CA SER A 134 4.39 23.22 -13.21
C SER A 134 5.47 22.90 -12.18
N THR A 135 5.14 22.15 -11.12
CA THR A 135 6.11 21.66 -10.12
C THR A 135 6.92 20.45 -10.62
N GLY A 136 6.51 19.83 -11.72
CA GLY A 136 7.13 18.62 -12.27
C GLY A 136 6.67 17.31 -11.62
N LEU A 137 5.79 17.34 -10.59
CA LEU A 137 5.24 16.13 -9.97
C LEU A 137 4.51 15.25 -11.00
N ALA A 138 3.80 15.85 -11.96
CA ALA A 138 3.17 15.13 -13.05
C ALA A 138 4.18 14.32 -13.88
N ALA A 139 5.41 14.81 -14.06
CA ALA A 139 6.46 14.11 -14.79
C ALA A 139 7.07 12.95 -13.98
N LEU A 140 6.90 12.97 -12.65
CA LEU A 140 7.33 11.89 -11.74
C LEU A 140 6.35 10.72 -11.67
N GLY A 141 5.09 10.95 -12.08
CA GLY A 141 4.06 9.91 -12.11
C GLY A 141 2.74 10.32 -11.46
N TYR A 142 2.68 11.43 -10.73
CA TYR A 142 1.44 11.93 -10.12
C TYR A 142 0.45 12.40 -11.19
N LYS A 143 -0.34 11.46 -11.75
CA LYS A 143 -1.18 11.67 -12.94
C LYS A 143 -2.66 11.81 -12.63
N PHE A 144 -3.14 11.22 -11.55
CA PHE A 144 -4.55 11.29 -11.18
C PHE A 144 -4.86 12.54 -10.37
N VAL A 145 -5.86 13.31 -10.79
CA VAL A 145 -6.41 14.47 -10.08
C VAL A 145 -7.80 14.07 -9.60
N ASN A 146 -7.90 13.61 -8.36
CA ASN A 146 -9.10 12.99 -7.83
C ASN A 146 -9.95 14.02 -7.06
N ILE A 147 -11.19 14.18 -7.51
CA ILE A 147 -12.23 14.91 -6.77
C ILE A 147 -12.81 13.95 -5.73
N ASP A 148 -12.86 14.36 -4.47
CA ASP A 148 -13.49 13.60 -3.40
C ASP A 148 -14.98 13.99 -3.20
N ASP A 149 -15.58 13.67 -2.04
CA ASP A 149 -17.01 13.94 -1.75
C ASP A 149 -17.40 15.43 -1.95
N CYS A 150 -18.70 15.73 -1.94
CA CYS A 150 -19.28 17.08 -2.05
C CYS A 150 -19.15 17.78 -3.42
N TRP A 151 -18.93 17.04 -4.51
CA TRP A 151 -18.86 17.58 -5.87
C TRP A 151 -20.21 17.70 -6.59
N ALA A 152 -21.23 16.94 -6.17
CA ALA A 152 -22.52 16.87 -6.85
C ALA A 152 -23.62 17.70 -6.16
N GLU A 153 -24.71 17.93 -6.88
CA GLU A 153 -25.96 18.44 -6.31
C GLU A 153 -26.56 17.44 -5.31
N PRO A 154 -27.30 17.89 -4.28
CA PRO A 154 -27.92 17.00 -3.29
C PRO A 154 -28.97 16.04 -3.85
N LYS A 155 -29.41 16.26 -5.10
CA LYS A 155 -30.44 15.45 -5.76
C LYS A 155 -30.01 15.13 -7.18
N ARG A 156 -30.33 13.91 -7.61
CA ARG A 156 -30.28 13.49 -9.02
C ARG A 156 -31.24 14.34 -9.87
N ASP A 157 -30.95 14.43 -11.16
CA ASP A 157 -31.89 15.05 -12.11
C ASP A 157 -33.18 14.22 -12.28
N ALA A 158 -34.13 14.73 -13.08
CA ALA A 158 -35.40 14.04 -13.35
C ALA A 158 -35.24 12.70 -14.09
N LYS A 159 -34.06 12.40 -14.66
CA LYS A 159 -33.72 11.14 -15.31
C LYS A 159 -32.93 10.20 -14.40
N GLY A 160 -32.67 10.60 -13.15
CA GLY A 160 -31.90 9.83 -12.18
C GLY A 160 -30.38 9.98 -12.30
N ASN A 161 -29.85 10.90 -13.13
CA ASN A 161 -28.40 11.08 -13.24
C ASN A 161 -27.87 11.92 -12.08
N LEU A 162 -26.62 11.65 -11.68
CA LEU A 162 -25.84 12.58 -10.86
C LEU A 162 -25.63 13.90 -11.62
N VAL A 163 -25.66 15.02 -10.89
CA VAL A 163 -25.50 16.36 -11.44
C VAL A 163 -24.37 17.04 -10.69
N ALA A 164 -23.40 17.61 -11.41
CA ALA A 164 -22.34 18.41 -10.78
C ALA A 164 -22.94 19.63 -10.07
N ASN A 165 -22.44 19.96 -8.88
CA ASN A 165 -22.93 21.12 -8.14
C ASN A 165 -22.71 22.40 -8.96
N THR A 166 -23.79 23.09 -9.29
CA THR A 166 -23.77 24.24 -10.22
C THR A 166 -23.05 25.47 -9.68
N LYS A 167 -22.82 25.54 -8.36
CA LYS A 167 -22.06 26.62 -7.73
C LYS A 167 -20.56 26.35 -7.73
N THR A 168 -20.15 25.13 -7.38
CA THR A 168 -18.73 24.76 -7.24
C THR A 168 -18.15 24.17 -8.52
N PHE A 169 -18.98 23.62 -9.40
CA PHE A 169 -18.62 23.06 -10.72
C PHE A 169 -19.52 23.62 -11.84
N PRO A 170 -19.54 24.94 -12.07
CA PRO A 170 -20.46 25.59 -12.99
C PRO A 170 -20.33 25.12 -14.46
N HIS A 171 -19.18 24.56 -14.85
CA HIS A 171 -18.98 24.03 -16.22
C HIS A 171 -19.22 22.51 -16.33
N GLY A 172 -19.49 21.85 -15.20
CA GLY A 172 -19.71 20.41 -15.12
C GLY A 172 -18.44 19.56 -15.25
N ILE A 173 -18.54 18.29 -14.86
CA ILE A 173 -17.40 17.37 -14.75
C ILE A 173 -16.75 17.08 -16.11
N LYS A 174 -17.54 16.99 -17.20
CA LYS A 174 -16.96 16.74 -18.53
C LYS A 174 -15.97 17.84 -18.95
N ALA A 175 -16.34 19.10 -18.77
CA ALA A 175 -15.47 20.23 -19.13
C ALA A 175 -14.20 20.26 -18.25
N LEU A 176 -14.32 19.84 -16.99
CA LEU A 176 -13.18 19.69 -16.09
C LEU A 176 -12.28 18.51 -16.49
N ALA A 177 -12.85 17.38 -16.89
CA ALA A 177 -12.09 16.23 -17.40
C ALA A 177 -11.32 16.61 -18.66
N ASP A 178 -11.97 17.27 -19.63
CA ASP A 178 -11.32 17.76 -20.85
C ASP A 178 -10.14 18.70 -20.52
N TYR A 179 -10.30 19.56 -19.50
CA TYR A 179 -9.21 20.42 -19.03
C TYR A 179 -8.04 19.62 -18.44
N VAL A 180 -8.31 18.71 -17.52
CA VAL A 180 -7.29 17.86 -16.88
C VAL A 180 -6.57 17.00 -17.93
N HIS A 181 -7.30 16.45 -18.90
CA HIS A 181 -6.73 15.70 -20.02
C HIS A 181 -5.85 16.57 -20.91
N SER A 182 -6.21 17.84 -21.15
CA SER A 182 -5.39 18.78 -21.92
C SER A 182 -4.00 19.05 -21.29
N LYS A 183 -3.86 18.77 -19.98
CA LYS A 183 -2.60 18.85 -19.23
C LYS A 183 -1.81 17.53 -19.22
N GLY A 184 -2.30 16.49 -19.91
CA GLY A 184 -1.71 15.15 -19.87
C GLY A 184 -1.90 14.42 -18.54
N LEU A 185 -2.93 14.83 -17.77
CA LEU A 185 -3.33 14.22 -16.51
C LEU A 185 -4.63 13.41 -16.69
N LYS A 186 -5.09 12.77 -15.62
CA LYS A 186 -6.29 11.93 -15.56
C LYS A 186 -7.22 12.44 -14.47
N LEU A 187 -8.53 12.45 -14.71
CA LEU A 187 -9.50 12.94 -13.72
C LEU A 187 -10.09 11.77 -12.93
N GLY A 188 -10.06 11.85 -11.60
CA GLY A 188 -10.81 10.96 -10.72
C GLY A 188 -12.05 11.61 -10.15
N ILE A 189 -13.01 10.78 -9.79
CA ILE A 189 -14.25 11.18 -9.11
C ILE A 189 -14.52 10.25 -7.93
N TYR A 190 -15.44 10.68 -7.08
CA TYR A 190 -15.87 9.96 -5.90
C TYR A 190 -17.37 9.61 -5.98
N SER A 191 -17.73 8.44 -5.48
CA SER A 191 -19.09 8.09 -5.12
C SER A 191 -19.08 7.10 -3.95
N ASP A 192 -20.24 6.60 -3.56
CA ASP A 192 -20.43 5.69 -2.45
C ASP A 192 -21.22 4.44 -2.88
N ALA A 193 -20.82 3.27 -2.39
CA ALA A 193 -21.58 2.03 -2.43
C ALA A 193 -22.75 2.05 -1.42
N GLY A 194 -23.51 3.13 -1.40
CA GLY A 194 -24.61 3.41 -0.49
C GLY A 194 -25.62 4.39 -1.09
N PHE A 195 -26.65 4.72 -0.34
CA PHE A 195 -27.72 5.62 -0.81
C PHE A 195 -27.30 7.11 -0.82
N GLN A 196 -26.37 7.49 0.05
CA GLN A 196 -25.77 8.82 0.14
C GLN A 196 -24.28 8.65 0.43
N THR A 197 -23.49 9.65 0.05
CA THR A 197 -22.07 9.69 0.41
C THR A 197 -21.86 9.93 1.90
N CYS A 198 -20.63 9.75 2.38
CA CYS A 198 -20.29 9.92 3.79
C CYS A 198 -20.62 11.32 4.34
N ALA A 199 -20.37 12.39 3.57
CA ALA A 199 -20.75 13.75 3.95
C ALA A 199 -22.27 14.00 3.89
N LYS A 200 -23.05 13.08 3.31
CA LYS A 200 -24.50 13.19 3.06
C LYS A 200 -24.90 14.41 2.23
N ALA A 201 -23.93 15.01 1.54
CA ALA A 201 -24.11 16.18 0.70
C ALA A 201 -24.66 15.84 -0.69
N GLN A 202 -24.46 14.59 -1.14
CA GLN A 202 -24.88 14.12 -2.45
C GLN A 202 -25.37 12.65 -2.42
N PRO A 203 -26.09 12.20 -3.46
CA PRO A 203 -26.48 10.81 -3.61
C PRO A 203 -25.26 9.89 -3.77
N GLY A 204 -25.32 8.69 -3.18
CA GLY A 204 -24.44 7.59 -3.52
C GLY A 204 -24.97 6.82 -4.75
N SER A 205 -24.28 5.76 -5.15
CA SER A 205 -24.59 5.01 -6.39
C SER A 205 -25.26 3.66 -6.18
N LEU A 206 -25.61 3.28 -4.94
CA LEU A 206 -26.31 2.00 -4.69
C LEU A 206 -27.65 1.95 -5.44
N GLY A 207 -27.82 0.94 -6.29
CA GLY A 207 -28.98 0.78 -7.18
C GLY A 207 -28.96 1.64 -8.46
N HIS A 208 -27.92 2.46 -8.66
CA HIS A 208 -27.71 3.31 -9.84
C HIS A 208 -26.37 3.02 -10.53
N GLU A 209 -25.71 1.91 -10.22
CA GLU A 209 -24.33 1.62 -10.59
C GLU A 209 -24.10 1.69 -12.10
N GLU A 210 -24.97 1.04 -12.90
CA GLU A 210 -24.86 1.04 -14.36
C GLU A 210 -25.08 2.44 -14.97
N GLN A 211 -26.02 3.22 -14.41
CA GLN A 211 -26.29 4.57 -14.87
C GLN A 211 -25.14 5.52 -14.53
N ASP A 212 -24.62 5.43 -13.31
CA ASP A 212 -23.54 6.30 -12.83
C ASP A 212 -22.22 5.96 -13.52
N ALA A 213 -21.89 4.68 -13.69
CA ALA A 213 -20.71 4.25 -14.43
C ALA A 213 -20.73 4.77 -15.88
N LYS A 214 -21.87 4.70 -16.58
CA LYS A 214 -22.04 5.29 -17.92
C LYS A 214 -21.90 6.82 -17.90
N THR A 215 -22.40 7.47 -16.86
CA THR A 215 -22.27 8.92 -16.68
C THR A 215 -20.80 9.32 -16.51
N PHE A 216 -20.06 8.63 -15.64
CA PHE A 216 -18.63 8.85 -15.44
C PHE A 216 -17.82 8.60 -16.72
N ALA A 217 -18.12 7.52 -17.44
CA ALA A 217 -17.47 7.24 -18.73
C ALA A 217 -17.76 8.32 -19.78
N ALA A 218 -19.01 8.80 -19.88
CA ALA A 218 -19.40 9.87 -20.80
C ALA A 218 -18.75 11.22 -20.45
N TRP A 219 -18.50 11.48 -19.16
CA TRP A 219 -17.74 12.63 -18.70
C TRP A 219 -16.23 12.50 -18.87
N GLY A 220 -15.72 11.32 -19.22
CA GLY A 220 -14.27 11.11 -19.40
C GLY A 220 -13.51 10.85 -18.10
N VAL A 221 -14.18 10.46 -17.03
CA VAL A 221 -13.53 10.07 -15.76
C VAL A 221 -12.58 8.89 -15.99
N ASP A 222 -11.44 8.87 -15.31
CA ASP A 222 -10.38 7.86 -15.39
C ASP A 222 -10.21 7.04 -14.10
N TYR A 223 -10.75 7.52 -12.99
CA TYR A 223 -10.60 6.93 -11.66
C TYR A 223 -11.88 7.10 -10.85
N LEU A 224 -12.32 6.07 -10.13
CA LEU A 224 -13.43 6.13 -9.18
C LEU A 224 -12.93 5.66 -7.80
N LYS A 225 -12.97 6.56 -6.81
CA LYS A 225 -12.99 6.19 -5.38
C LYS A 225 -14.43 5.88 -5.01
N TYR A 226 -14.66 4.72 -4.37
CA TYR A 226 -15.99 4.22 -4.11
C TYR A 226 -16.14 3.79 -2.65
N ASP A 227 -16.87 4.60 -1.90
CA ASP A 227 -16.96 4.55 -0.44
C ASP A 227 -18.00 3.55 0.09
N ASN A 228 -18.18 3.50 1.42
CA ASN A 228 -18.97 2.46 2.10
C ASN A 228 -20.02 2.98 3.08
N CYS A 229 -20.34 4.29 3.10
CA CYS A 229 -21.34 4.85 4.00
C CYS A 229 -22.78 4.55 3.55
N ASN A 230 -23.77 4.75 4.44
CA ASN A 230 -25.21 4.70 4.13
C ASN A 230 -25.65 3.48 3.28
N ASN A 231 -25.06 2.31 3.54
CA ASN A 231 -25.11 1.12 2.67
C ASN A 231 -26.33 0.22 2.88
N GLY A 232 -27.28 0.62 3.73
CA GLY A 232 -28.50 -0.14 4.02
C GLY A 232 -28.24 -1.50 4.69
N ASP A 233 -27.14 -1.62 5.44
CA ASP A 233 -26.67 -2.85 6.11
C ASP A 233 -26.28 -3.99 5.14
N LEU A 234 -26.15 -3.70 3.85
CA LEU A 234 -25.66 -4.65 2.85
C LEU A 234 -24.15 -4.79 2.93
N LYS A 235 -23.65 -6.02 2.78
CA LYS A 235 -22.21 -6.31 2.88
C LYS A 235 -21.43 -5.78 1.67
N PRO A 236 -20.14 -5.44 1.81
CA PRO A 236 -19.30 -5.01 0.69
C PRO A 236 -19.33 -5.98 -0.51
N LEU A 237 -19.29 -7.29 -0.23
CA LEU A 237 -19.33 -8.34 -1.27
C LEU A 237 -20.66 -8.43 -2.04
N GLU A 238 -21.72 -7.75 -1.60
CA GLU A 238 -22.98 -7.65 -2.33
C GLU A 238 -23.00 -6.40 -3.24
N ARG A 239 -22.28 -5.34 -2.88
CA ARG A 239 -22.38 -4.01 -3.52
C ARG A 239 -21.23 -3.70 -4.47
N TYR A 240 -19.99 -3.90 -4.03
CA TYR A 240 -18.80 -3.59 -4.84
C TYR A 240 -18.71 -4.38 -6.16
N PRO A 241 -19.11 -5.68 -6.22
CA PRO A 241 -19.17 -6.40 -7.48
C PRO A 241 -20.13 -5.79 -8.51
N GLU A 242 -21.21 -5.12 -8.09
CA GLU A 242 -22.15 -4.47 -9.01
C GLU A 242 -21.51 -3.27 -9.70
N MET A 243 -20.85 -2.39 -8.93
CA MET A 243 -20.12 -1.27 -9.52
C MET A 243 -18.96 -1.73 -10.40
N SER A 244 -18.23 -2.78 -10.00
CA SER A 244 -17.19 -3.40 -10.83
C SER A 244 -17.73 -3.84 -12.20
N ARG A 245 -18.87 -4.55 -12.22
CA ARG A 245 -19.56 -4.94 -13.46
C ARG A 245 -20.02 -3.74 -14.28
N ALA A 246 -20.56 -2.71 -13.63
CA ALA A 246 -21.03 -1.50 -14.27
C ALA A 246 -19.90 -0.76 -14.98
N LEU A 247 -18.75 -0.59 -14.33
CA LEU A 247 -17.55 0.04 -14.92
C LEU A 247 -17.05 -0.72 -16.14
N MET A 248 -17.00 -2.06 -16.08
CA MET A 248 -16.61 -2.90 -17.24
C MET A 248 -17.56 -2.75 -18.44
N LYS A 249 -18.84 -2.43 -18.20
CA LYS A 249 -19.85 -2.19 -19.25
C LYS A 249 -19.92 -0.75 -19.73
N ALA A 250 -19.26 0.19 -19.05
CA ALA A 250 -19.40 1.62 -19.32
C ALA A 250 -18.68 2.09 -20.61
N GLY A 251 -17.84 1.24 -21.21
CA GLY A 251 -17.15 1.52 -22.47
C GLY A 251 -15.90 2.41 -22.33
N ARG A 252 -15.44 2.65 -21.10
CA ARG A 252 -14.18 3.35 -20.78
C ARG A 252 -13.51 2.64 -19.61
N SER A 253 -12.20 2.39 -19.69
CA SER A 253 -11.43 1.87 -18.55
C SER A 253 -11.31 2.94 -17.47
N ILE A 254 -11.83 2.64 -16.28
CA ILE A 254 -11.78 3.51 -15.10
C ILE A 254 -11.07 2.72 -13.99
N TYR A 255 -10.04 3.32 -13.38
CA TYR A 255 -9.35 2.75 -12.23
C TYR A 255 -10.35 2.69 -11.07
N PHE A 256 -10.50 1.55 -10.42
CA PHE A 256 -11.50 1.38 -9.36
C PHE A 256 -10.86 1.18 -8.00
N ASN A 257 -11.05 2.13 -7.11
CA ASN A 257 -10.54 2.14 -5.75
C ASN A 257 -11.68 1.92 -4.75
N LEU A 258 -11.61 0.80 -4.05
CA LEU A 258 -12.57 0.40 -3.05
C LEU A 258 -12.24 1.08 -1.72
N CYS A 259 -13.21 1.73 -1.11
CA CYS A 259 -13.03 2.46 0.14
C CYS A 259 -14.01 1.91 1.18
N GLU A 260 -13.83 0.66 1.60
CA GLU A 260 -14.63 0.03 2.67
C GLU A 260 -13.90 -0.14 4.01
N TRP A 261 -12.73 0.47 4.12
CA TRP A 261 -11.97 0.61 5.36
C TRP A 261 -11.48 -0.69 5.99
N GLY A 262 -11.31 -1.75 5.20
CA GLY A 262 -10.88 -3.06 5.68
C GLY A 262 -12.04 -4.00 6.09
N ASP A 263 -13.29 -3.56 5.94
CA ASP A 263 -14.48 -4.34 6.20
C ASP A 263 -14.49 -5.65 5.38
N MET A 264 -14.66 -6.75 6.10
CA MET A 264 -14.56 -8.11 5.56
C MET A 264 -13.22 -8.42 4.86
N HIS A 265 -12.13 -7.73 5.22
CA HIS A 265 -10.76 -8.03 4.78
C HIS A 265 -10.58 -7.99 3.24
N PRO A 266 -10.71 -6.82 2.62
CA PRO A 266 -10.64 -6.63 1.17
C PRO A 266 -9.38 -7.15 0.50
N ALA A 267 -8.25 -7.25 1.20
CA ALA A 267 -7.06 -7.93 0.70
C ALA A 267 -7.35 -9.33 0.12
N ARG A 268 -8.33 -10.04 0.69
CA ARG A 268 -8.69 -11.40 0.26
C ARG A 268 -9.58 -11.46 -0.97
N TRP A 269 -10.26 -10.37 -1.35
CA TRP A 269 -11.29 -10.39 -2.39
C TRP A 269 -11.27 -9.19 -3.35
N GLY A 270 -10.75 -8.04 -2.93
CA GLY A 270 -10.73 -6.77 -3.65
C GLY A 270 -10.09 -6.87 -5.03
N ALA A 271 -9.01 -7.63 -5.17
CA ALA A 271 -8.33 -7.84 -6.45
C ALA A 271 -9.20 -8.48 -7.55
N ALA A 272 -10.30 -9.14 -7.18
CA ALA A 272 -11.25 -9.66 -8.15
C ALA A 272 -12.17 -8.57 -8.72
N TYR A 273 -12.34 -7.46 -8.01
CA TYR A 273 -13.35 -6.45 -8.32
C TYR A 273 -12.79 -5.04 -8.53
N GLY A 274 -11.60 -4.74 -8.02
CA GLY A 274 -10.98 -3.42 -7.94
C GLY A 274 -9.48 -3.42 -8.26
N ASN A 275 -8.92 -2.22 -8.44
CA ASN A 275 -7.50 -2.00 -8.66
C ASN A 275 -6.74 -1.64 -7.37
N SER A 276 -7.43 -1.09 -6.37
CA SER A 276 -6.93 -0.99 -4.99
C SER A 276 -8.09 -1.00 -3.99
N TRP A 277 -7.79 -1.27 -2.72
CA TRP A 277 -8.79 -1.31 -1.65
C TRP A 277 -8.22 -0.79 -0.34
N ARG A 278 -8.98 0.09 0.33
CA ARG A 278 -8.64 0.64 1.64
C ARG A 278 -8.56 -0.47 2.68
N THR A 279 -7.44 -0.58 3.38
CA THR A 279 -7.26 -1.63 4.41
C THR A 279 -7.58 -1.15 5.83
N THR A 280 -7.81 0.14 5.99
CA THR A 280 -7.98 0.81 7.29
C THR A 280 -9.03 1.91 7.22
N ASN A 281 -9.47 2.37 8.39
CA ASN A 281 -10.13 3.67 8.54
C ASN A 281 -9.24 4.82 8.05
N ASP A 282 -9.83 6.01 7.98
CA ASP A 282 -9.15 7.20 7.47
C ASP A 282 -7.90 7.54 8.28
N ILE A 283 -6.84 7.89 7.56
CA ILE A 283 -5.65 8.51 8.17
C ILE A 283 -6.01 9.91 8.66
N ALA A 284 -5.27 10.36 9.67
CA ALA A 284 -5.25 11.74 10.11
C ALA A 284 -3.79 12.23 10.15
N ASP A 285 -3.60 13.53 9.96
CA ASP A 285 -2.30 14.19 9.96
C ASP A 285 -1.66 14.25 11.36
N ASN A 286 -1.22 13.10 11.86
CA ASN A 286 -0.44 12.93 13.08
C ASN A 286 0.30 11.59 13.05
N TRP A 287 1.40 11.52 13.80
CA TRP A 287 2.28 10.36 13.87
C TRP A 287 1.56 9.04 14.23
N ASP A 288 0.72 9.07 15.27
CA ASP A 288 0.07 7.87 15.80
C ASP A 288 -0.89 7.26 14.78
N SER A 289 -1.68 8.10 14.10
CA SER A 289 -2.58 7.66 13.03
C SER A 289 -1.79 7.08 11.84
N MET A 290 -0.73 7.76 11.40
CA MET A 290 0.11 7.31 10.28
C MET A 290 0.75 5.95 10.57
N ILE A 291 1.34 5.79 11.76
CA ILE A 291 1.98 4.53 12.16
C ILE A 291 0.95 3.41 12.37
N ALA A 292 -0.17 3.69 13.05
CA ALA A 292 -1.22 2.69 13.24
C ALA A 292 -1.83 2.21 11.91
N THR A 293 -1.88 3.09 10.92
CA THR A 293 -2.35 2.78 9.56
C THR A 293 -1.34 1.89 8.82
N ALA A 294 -0.04 2.21 8.91
CA ALA A 294 1.02 1.36 8.37
C ALA A 294 1.02 -0.05 9.02
N ASP A 295 0.90 -0.13 10.35
CA ASP A 295 0.85 -1.38 11.11
C ASP A 295 -0.35 -2.26 10.72
N GLN A 296 -1.52 -1.66 10.47
CA GLN A 296 -2.71 -2.41 10.04
C GLN A 296 -2.64 -2.85 8.57
N ASN A 297 -1.94 -2.10 7.72
CA ASN A 297 -1.80 -2.43 6.30
C ASN A 297 -0.78 -3.54 6.04
N GLU A 298 0.31 -3.59 6.79
CA GLU A 298 1.44 -4.50 6.51
C GLU A 298 1.07 -5.99 6.57
N VAL A 299 0.12 -6.35 7.44
CA VAL A 299 -0.37 -7.73 7.59
C VAL A 299 -1.00 -8.29 6.30
N TRP A 300 -1.35 -7.42 5.35
CA TRP A 300 -1.96 -7.78 4.07
C TRP A 300 -0.96 -7.83 2.90
N ALA A 301 0.34 -7.69 3.16
CA ALA A 301 1.37 -7.58 2.12
C ALA A 301 1.35 -8.70 1.07
N GLU A 302 0.99 -9.93 1.46
CA GLU A 302 0.95 -11.08 0.55
C GLU A 302 -0.12 -11.00 -0.55
N TYR A 303 -1.12 -10.13 -0.39
CA TYR A 303 -2.26 -10.03 -1.32
C TYR A 303 -2.04 -8.98 -2.42
N ALA A 304 -1.21 -7.96 -2.16
CA ALA A 304 -0.90 -6.92 -3.12
C ALA A 304 -0.07 -7.46 -4.29
N ARG A 305 -0.40 -7.02 -5.50
CA ARG A 305 0.22 -7.45 -6.76
C ARG A 305 -0.10 -6.48 -7.89
N PRO A 306 0.62 -6.52 -9.02
CA PRO A 306 0.22 -5.79 -10.22
C PRO A 306 -1.26 -5.98 -10.55
N GLY A 307 -1.98 -4.86 -10.65
CA GLY A 307 -3.43 -4.79 -10.88
C GLY A 307 -4.29 -4.71 -9.61
N GLY A 308 -3.73 -4.89 -8.41
CA GLY A 308 -4.47 -4.92 -7.14
C GLY A 308 -3.61 -4.56 -5.92
N TRP A 309 -3.83 -3.40 -5.32
CA TRP A 309 -2.99 -2.85 -4.24
C TRP A 309 -3.75 -2.64 -2.93
N ASN A 310 -3.09 -2.95 -1.80
CA ASN A 310 -3.58 -2.47 -0.52
C ASN A 310 -3.42 -0.96 -0.43
N ASP A 311 -4.45 -0.28 0.06
CA ASP A 311 -4.50 1.17 0.17
C ASP A 311 -4.54 1.58 1.65
N PRO A 312 -3.40 1.96 2.24
CA PRO A 312 -3.33 2.53 3.59
C PRO A 312 -3.78 4.00 3.64
N ASP A 313 -4.59 4.47 2.69
CA ASP A 313 -5.08 5.85 2.58
C ASP A 313 -4.08 6.87 2.01
N MET A 314 -4.54 8.11 1.85
CA MET A 314 -3.82 9.21 1.21
C MET A 314 -2.60 9.69 2.02
N LEU A 315 -1.67 10.37 1.34
CA LEU A 315 -0.48 10.96 1.94
C LEU A 315 -0.82 12.28 2.65
N GLU A 316 -0.45 12.41 3.92
CA GLU A 316 -0.57 13.64 4.72
C GLU A 316 0.62 14.60 4.59
N VAL A 317 1.62 14.22 3.80
CA VAL A 317 2.86 15.00 3.59
C VAL A 317 2.56 16.46 3.24
N GLY A 318 2.90 17.37 4.15
CA GLY A 318 2.77 18.82 3.97
C GLY A 318 1.49 19.45 4.52
N ASN A 319 0.65 18.71 5.25
CA ASN A 319 -0.57 19.27 5.87
C ASN A 319 -0.35 19.97 7.22
N GLY A 320 0.80 19.74 7.85
CA GLY A 320 1.33 20.52 8.99
C GLY A 320 1.19 19.89 10.38
N GLY A 321 0.57 18.71 10.49
CA GLY A 321 0.35 17.98 11.74
C GLY A 321 1.50 17.05 12.15
N MET A 322 2.38 16.70 11.21
CA MET A 322 3.64 15.99 11.48
C MET A 322 4.88 16.84 11.13
N THR A 323 6.03 16.46 11.68
CA THR A 323 7.34 17.02 11.33
C THR A 323 7.84 16.50 9.98
N ASP A 324 8.81 17.18 9.36
CA ASP A 324 9.41 16.72 8.10
C ASP A 324 10.03 15.31 8.21
N SER A 325 10.62 14.98 9.36
CA SER A 325 11.16 13.64 9.62
C SER A 325 10.06 12.58 9.64
N GLU A 326 8.94 12.88 10.27
CA GLU A 326 7.78 11.99 10.32
C GLU A 326 7.12 11.85 8.94
N TYR A 327 7.09 12.91 8.13
CA TYR A 327 6.66 12.81 6.73
C TYR A 327 7.61 11.99 5.86
N VAL A 328 8.92 12.04 6.12
CA VAL A 328 9.90 11.16 5.48
C VAL A 328 9.62 9.69 5.83
N VAL A 329 9.30 9.39 7.10
CA VAL A 329 8.84 8.05 7.52
C VAL A 329 7.57 7.65 6.78
N HIS A 330 6.55 8.50 6.79
CA HIS A 330 5.27 8.26 6.15
C HIS A 330 5.43 7.93 4.66
N PHE A 331 6.16 8.76 3.91
CA PHE A 331 6.39 8.54 2.49
C PHE A 331 7.20 7.26 2.22
N SER A 332 8.20 6.97 3.06
CA SER A 332 9.02 5.75 2.95
C SER A 332 8.18 4.48 3.19
N LEU A 333 7.30 4.49 4.20
CA LEU A 333 6.44 3.35 4.53
C LEU A 333 5.39 3.11 3.43
N TRP A 334 4.79 4.16 2.89
CA TRP A 334 3.86 4.03 1.76
C TRP A 334 4.57 3.51 0.51
N ALA A 335 5.78 4.02 0.24
CA ALA A 335 6.55 3.59 -0.91
C ALA A 335 6.98 2.13 -0.82
N ILE A 336 7.58 1.70 0.30
CA ILE A 336 8.00 0.31 0.46
C ILE A 336 6.80 -0.66 0.47
N SER A 337 5.64 -0.21 0.94
CA SER A 337 4.40 -0.99 1.01
C SER A 337 3.64 -1.07 -0.32
N LYS A 338 4.11 -0.45 -1.41
CA LYS A 338 3.41 -0.42 -2.71
C LYS A 338 2.00 0.16 -2.57
N ALA A 339 1.84 1.10 -1.65
CA ALA A 339 0.61 1.85 -1.47
C ALA A 339 0.37 2.78 -2.68
N PRO A 340 -0.89 3.11 -3.01
CA PRO A 340 -1.21 4.32 -3.75
C PRO A 340 -0.46 5.53 -3.19
N LEU A 341 0.22 6.30 -4.04
CA LEU A 341 0.84 7.57 -3.64
C LEU A 341 -0.06 8.72 -4.08
N ILE A 342 -1.15 8.91 -3.33
CA ILE A 342 -2.14 9.96 -3.56
C ILE A 342 -1.86 11.12 -2.59
N ILE A 343 -1.36 12.23 -3.10
CA ILE A 343 -1.04 13.44 -2.32
C ILE A 343 -2.33 14.03 -1.73
N GLY A 344 -2.34 14.32 -0.43
CA GLY A 344 -3.46 14.94 0.27
C GLY A 344 -3.28 16.41 0.64
N CYS A 345 -2.13 17.04 0.34
CA CYS A 345 -1.86 18.45 0.66
C CYS A 345 -2.18 19.43 -0.48
N ASP A 346 -2.13 20.73 -0.21
CA ASP A 346 -2.25 21.76 -1.26
C ASP A 346 -0.96 21.92 -2.06
N VAL A 347 -0.88 21.21 -3.19
CA VAL A 347 0.29 21.24 -4.09
C VAL A 347 0.56 22.61 -4.73
N ARG A 348 -0.37 23.58 -4.63
CA ARG A 348 -0.17 24.95 -5.12
C ARG A 348 0.76 25.75 -4.20
N HIS A 349 0.91 25.33 -2.95
CA HIS A 349 1.61 26.07 -1.88
C HIS A 349 2.50 25.17 -1.02
N MET A 350 3.26 24.27 -1.63
CA MET A 350 4.19 23.39 -0.90
C MET A 350 5.42 24.14 -0.38
N SER A 351 5.89 23.76 0.81
CA SER A 351 7.25 24.09 1.24
C SER A 351 8.30 23.35 0.38
N GLN A 352 9.56 23.80 0.44
CA GLN A 352 10.64 23.12 -0.26
C GLN A 352 10.87 21.71 0.29
N GLU A 353 10.66 21.53 1.59
CA GLU A 353 10.77 20.26 2.31
C GLU A 353 9.66 19.29 1.87
N THR A 354 8.40 19.76 1.81
CA THR A 354 7.27 19.00 1.28
C THR A 354 7.54 18.55 -0.15
N TYR A 355 7.99 19.47 -1.00
CA TYR A 355 8.35 19.15 -2.37
C TYR A 355 9.48 18.12 -2.44
N ALA A 356 10.54 18.27 -1.64
CA ALA A 356 11.67 17.34 -1.64
C ALA A 356 11.26 15.91 -1.26
N ILE A 357 10.30 15.76 -0.34
CA ILE A 357 9.74 14.45 0.04
C ILE A 357 8.96 13.85 -1.12
N LEU A 358 7.98 14.58 -1.65
CA LEU A 358 7.10 14.09 -2.73
C LEU A 358 7.83 13.91 -4.07
N ALA A 359 8.90 14.67 -4.31
CA ALA A 359 9.64 14.64 -5.56
C ALA A 359 10.83 13.66 -5.57
N ASN A 360 11.03 12.89 -4.48
CA ASN A 360 12.14 11.93 -4.41
C ASN A 360 11.93 10.76 -5.38
N LYS A 361 12.57 10.85 -6.55
CA LYS A 361 12.52 9.88 -7.64
C LYS A 361 12.94 8.46 -7.23
N GLU A 362 13.85 8.33 -6.28
CA GLU A 362 14.39 7.02 -5.89
C GLU A 362 13.43 6.27 -4.98
N VAL A 363 12.81 6.97 -4.04
CA VAL A 363 11.76 6.41 -3.18
C VAL A 363 10.51 6.09 -4.03
N VAL A 364 10.13 6.97 -4.95
CA VAL A 364 9.07 6.70 -5.95
C VAL A 364 9.40 5.45 -6.78
N ALA A 365 10.64 5.26 -7.21
CA ALA A 365 11.04 4.07 -7.97
C ALA A 365 10.91 2.77 -7.16
N VAL A 366 11.03 2.80 -5.84
CA VAL A 366 10.76 1.64 -4.97
C VAL A 366 9.27 1.31 -4.93
N ASN A 367 8.40 2.33 -4.94
CA ASN A 367 6.95 2.14 -5.01
C ASN A 367 6.50 1.61 -6.38
N GLN A 368 7.10 2.14 -7.44
CA GLN A 368 6.77 1.85 -8.84
C GLN A 368 7.58 0.67 -9.43
N ASP A 369 8.28 -0.10 -8.60
CA ASP A 369 9.07 -1.24 -9.06
C ASP A 369 8.16 -2.29 -9.73
N PRO A 370 8.51 -2.77 -10.94
CA PRO A 370 7.63 -3.65 -11.72
C PRO A 370 7.46 -5.05 -11.13
N LEU A 371 8.30 -5.46 -10.16
CA LEU A 371 8.08 -6.72 -9.45
C LEU A 371 6.78 -6.64 -8.62
N GLY A 372 6.40 -5.44 -8.15
CA GLY A 372 5.10 -5.21 -7.54
C GLY A 372 4.86 -5.96 -6.23
N VAL A 373 5.92 -6.30 -5.49
CA VAL A 373 5.82 -6.98 -4.19
C VAL A 373 5.78 -5.93 -3.08
N GLN A 374 4.67 -5.90 -2.35
CA GLN A 374 4.55 -5.07 -1.14
C GLN A 374 5.58 -5.50 -0.10
N GLY A 375 6.37 -4.53 0.38
CA GLY A 375 7.25 -4.71 1.52
C GLY A 375 6.46 -4.79 2.82
N LYS A 376 7.09 -5.37 3.84
CA LYS A 376 6.51 -5.53 5.17
C LYS A 376 7.57 -5.41 6.25
N LYS A 377 7.12 -5.34 7.49
CA LYS A 377 7.97 -5.41 8.66
C LYS A 377 8.57 -6.82 8.75
N VAL A 378 9.89 -6.90 8.88
CA VAL A 378 10.62 -8.18 8.98
C VAL A 378 11.27 -8.37 10.35
N ARG A 379 11.53 -7.28 11.08
CA ARG A 379 12.02 -7.31 12.46
C ARG A 379 11.47 -6.12 13.24
N MET A 380 11.20 -6.35 14.53
CA MET A 380 10.81 -5.33 15.49
C MET A 380 11.45 -5.63 16.84
N GLU A 381 12.21 -4.68 17.37
CA GLU A 381 12.87 -4.75 18.68
C GLU A 381 12.49 -3.49 19.46
N GLY A 382 11.47 -3.61 20.31
CA GLY A 382 10.87 -2.43 20.94
C GLY A 382 10.31 -1.48 19.90
N SER A 383 10.77 -0.23 19.90
CA SER A 383 10.37 0.80 18.94
C SER A 383 11.29 0.89 17.70
N SER A 384 12.27 0.00 17.57
CA SER A 384 13.13 -0.09 16.39
C SER A 384 12.59 -1.14 15.43
N GLU A 385 12.41 -0.77 14.16
CA GLU A 385 11.82 -1.63 13.14
C GLU A 385 12.69 -1.73 11.89
N VAL A 386 12.65 -2.90 11.25
CA VAL A 386 13.19 -3.14 9.93
C VAL A 386 12.06 -3.56 9.00
N TRP A 387 11.90 -2.84 7.90
CA TRP A 387 11.01 -3.21 6.81
C TRP A 387 11.82 -3.55 5.57
N ALA A 388 11.36 -4.51 4.79
CA ALA A 388 12.04 -4.91 3.57
C ALA A 388 11.06 -5.27 2.45
N ALA A 389 11.49 -5.03 1.21
CA ALA A 389 10.81 -5.47 0.01
C ALA A 389 11.82 -5.99 -1.02
N PRO A 390 11.63 -7.18 -1.60
CA PRO A 390 12.34 -7.54 -2.82
C PRO A 390 11.86 -6.64 -3.96
N LEU A 391 12.78 -6.28 -4.83
CA LEU A 391 12.54 -5.50 -6.03
C LEU A 391 13.06 -6.26 -7.26
N SER A 392 12.72 -5.77 -8.44
CA SER A 392 13.25 -6.29 -9.69
C SER A 392 14.79 -6.29 -9.71
N GLU A 393 15.38 -7.17 -10.53
CA GLU A 393 16.84 -7.33 -10.67
C GLU A 393 17.56 -7.76 -9.37
N TYR A 394 16.87 -8.55 -8.53
CA TYR A 394 17.37 -9.08 -7.26
C TYR A 394 17.78 -7.99 -6.24
N ARG A 395 17.29 -6.77 -6.43
CA ARG A 395 17.50 -5.67 -5.49
C ARG A 395 16.60 -5.82 -4.27
N THR A 396 16.97 -5.20 -3.16
CA THR A 396 16.15 -5.16 -1.93
C THR A 396 16.04 -3.73 -1.43
N ALA A 397 14.82 -3.24 -1.21
CA ALA A 397 14.61 -2.02 -0.44
C ALA A 397 14.54 -2.34 1.05
N VAL A 398 15.16 -1.51 1.88
CA VAL A 398 15.15 -1.63 3.34
C VAL A 398 14.80 -0.29 3.96
N VAL A 399 13.92 -0.28 4.95
CA VAL A 399 13.68 0.87 5.83
C VAL A 399 14.08 0.49 7.25
N LEU A 400 14.97 1.29 7.85
CA LEU A 400 15.28 1.25 9.27
C LEU A 400 14.49 2.36 9.95
N LEU A 401 13.49 2.02 10.75
CA LEU A 401 12.54 2.96 11.33
C LEU A 401 12.72 3.03 12.85
N ASN A 402 12.95 4.24 13.36
CA ASN A 402 12.94 4.53 14.78
C ASN A 402 11.60 5.16 15.20
N ARG A 403 10.80 4.41 15.96
CA ARG A 403 9.53 4.87 16.57
C ARG A 403 9.70 5.41 18.00
N HIS A 404 10.92 5.51 18.52
CA HIS A 404 11.18 6.17 19.80
C HIS A 404 10.86 7.66 19.67
N ALA A 405 10.13 8.20 20.66
CA ALA A 405 9.72 9.61 20.65
C ALA A 405 10.86 10.58 20.95
N THR A 406 11.88 10.13 21.70
CA THR A 406 12.97 11.00 22.18
C THR A 406 14.37 10.45 21.96
N ASP A 407 14.50 9.13 21.80
CA ASP A 407 15.80 8.46 21.85
C ASP A 407 16.27 8.07 20.44
N GLU A 408 17.52 8.39 20.12
CA GLU A 408 18.18 7.82 18.94
C GLU A 408 18.39 6.31 19.15
N ALA A 409 18.29 5.54 18.07
CA ALA A 409 18.52 4.10 18.10
C ALA A 409 19.44 3.67 16.95
N THR A 410 20.42 2.82 17.26
CA THR A 410 21.16 2.07 16.24
C THR A 410 20.31 0.88 15.81
N ILE A 411 19.83 0.90 14.58
CA ILE A 411 18.98 -0.16 14.02
C ILE A 411 19.80 -0.96 13.02
N THR A 412 19.67 -2.29 13.05
CA THR A 412 20.41 -3.20 12.17
C THR A 412 19.44 -4.08 11.38
N ALA A 413 19.55 -4.06 10.05
CA ALA A 413 18.95 -5.05 9.18
C ALA A 413 19.96 -6.15 8.88
N HIS A 414 19.63 -7.38 9.27
CA HIS A 414 20.42 -8.56 8.95
C HIS A 414 19.93 -9.22 7.65
N TRP A 415 20.83 -9.86 6.90
CA TRP A 415 20.52 -10.41 5.58
C TRP A 415 19.46 -11.51 5.64
N ASP A 416 19.48 -12.31 6.70
CA ASP A 416 18.47 -13.34 6.97
C ASP A 416 17.07 -12.76 7.19
N ASP A 417 16.94 -11.60 7.84
CA ASP A 417 15.66 -10.91 8.01
C ASP A 417 15.09 -10.38 6.67
N ILE A 418 15.96 -9.86 5.80
CA ILE A 418 15.57 -9.14 4.58
C ILE A 418 15.58 -10.03 3.32
N GLY A 419 15.76 -11.35 3.48
CA GLY A 419 15.70 -12.32 2.39
C GLY A 419 16.92 -12.34 1.48
N LEU A 420 18.09 -11.88 1.95
CA LEU A 420 19.37 -12.01 1.25
C LEU A 420 20.16 -13.22 1.78
N PRO A 421 20.83 -14.00 0.92
CA PRO A 421 21.72 -15.07 1.39
C PRO A 421 22.91 -14.50 2.18
N ALA A 422 23.30 -15.18 3.25
CA ALA A 422 24.50 -14.84 4.02
C ALA A 422 25.74 -14.74 3.12
N GLY A 423 26.60 -13.77 3.39
CA GLY A 423 27.80 -13.47 2.62
C GLY A 423 27.56 -12.76 1.30
N THR A 424 26.31 -12.48 0.89
CA THR A 424 26.02 -11.75 -0.35
C THR A 424 26.56 -10.32 -0.27
N PRO A 425 27.52 -9.92 -1.11
CA PRO A 425 28.00 -8.54 -1.14
C PRO A 425 26.98 -7.66 -1.86
N VAL A 426 26.64 -6.52 -1.25
CA VAL A 426 25.75 -5.52 -1.85
C VAL A 426 26.37 -4.13 -1.84
N ALA A 427 26.07 -3.33 -2.86
CA ALA A 427 26.20 -1.88 -2.80
C ALA A 427 24.92 -1.31 -2.18
N ALA A 428 25.06 -0.48 -1.15
CA ALA A 428 23.94 0.17 -0.50
C ALA A 428 23.84 1.64 -0.93
N ARG A 429 22.66 2.07 -1.35
CA ARG A 429 22.35 3.47 -1.67
C ARG A 429 21.34 4.02 -0.68
N ASP A 430 21.70 5.08 0.04
CA ASP A 430 20.77 5.86 0.86
C ASP A 430 19.91 6.72 -0.06
N LEU A 431 18.60 6.46 -0.05
CA LEU A 431 17.64 7.06 -0.98
C LEU A 431 17.25 8.50 -0.60
N TRP A 432 17.44 8.88 0.66
CA TRP A 432 17.15 10.23 1.16
C TRP A 432 18.37 11.13 1.09
N GLN A 433 19.57 10.56 1.21
CA GLN A 433 20.83 11.29 1.01
C GLN A 433 21.31 11.27 -0.45
N HIS A 434 20.65 10.52 -1.33
CA HIS A 434 21.04 10.30 -2.73
C HIS A 434 22.49 9.82 -2.90
N GLN A 435 22.98 9.06 -1.91
CA GLN A 435 24.39 8.69 -1.79
C GLN A 435 24.56 7.18 -1.78
N THR A 436 25.45 6.67 -2.64
CA THR A 436 25.95 5.30 -2.52
C THR A 436 26.97 5.26 -1.40
N LEU A 437 26.72 4.40 -0.41
CA LEU A 437 27.63 4.19 0.71
C LEU A 437 28.90 3.50 0.23
N GLY A 438 30.03 3.84 0.83
CA GLY A 438 31.36 3.54 0.26
C GLY A 438 31.66 2.05 0.07
N ALA A 439 31.88 1.32 1.16
CA ALA A 439 32.25 -0.10 1.09
C ALA A 439 31.03 -0.97 0.78
N ALA A 440 31.26 -2.11 0.13
CA ALA A 440 30.25 -3.14 -0.01
C ALA A 440 29.86 -3.68 1.38
N PHE A 441 28.57 -3.92 1.58
CA PHE A 441 28.03 -4.51 2.80
C PHE A 441 27.84 -6.01 2.60
N THR A 442 28.12 -6.77 3.65
CA THR A 442 27.81 -8.20 3.74
C THR A 442 27.11 -8.46 5.07
N ASP A 443 26.16 -9.39 5.07
CA ASP A 443 25.44 -9.93 6.23
C ASP A 443 24.54 -8.95 7.01
N LYS A 444 24.85 -7.66 7.04
CA LYS A 444 24.04 -6.64 7.71
C LYS A 444 24.34 -5.22 7.23
N ILE A 445 23.39 -4.33 7.49
CA ILE A 445 23.56 -2.86 7.44
C ILE A 445 22.99 -2.27 8.73
N SER A 446 23.74 -1.36 9.34
CA SER A 446 23.34 -0.66 10.57
C SER A 446 23.39 0.84 10.36
N ALA A 447 22.49 1.58 10.99
CA ALA A 447 22.53 3.04 11.02
C ALA A 447 21.98 3.57 12.34
N ASP A 448 22.51 4.70 12.79
CA ASP A 448 21.92 5.50 13.85
C ASP A 448 20.75 6.31 13.27
N VAL A 449 19.59 6.16 13.89
CA VAL A 449 18.33 6.74 13.40
C VAL A 449 17.76 7.61 14.50
N ALA A 450 17.59 8.90 14.20
CA ALA A 450 17.00 9.87 15.12
C ALA A 450 15.56 9.49 15.53
N PRO A 451 15.03 10.05 16.64
CA PRO A 451 13.64 9.84 17.05
C PRO A 451 12.67 10.18 15.93
N HIS A 452 11.65 9.35 15.72
CA HIS A 452 10.64 9.52 14.66
C HIS A 452 11.25 9.79 13.27
N ALA A 453 12.32 9.06 12.96
CA ALA A 453 13.02 9.15 11.69
C ALA A 453 13.19 7.76 11.07
N CYS A 454 13.58 7.73 9.80
CA CYS A 454 14.02 6.51 9.16
C CYS A 454 15.25 6.72 8.29
N LYS A 455 15.89 5.61 7.95
CA LYS A 455 16.80 5.48 6.81
C LYS A 455 16.17 4.54 5.80
N MET A 456 16.26 4.88 4.52
CA MET A 456 15.79 4.03 3.44
C MET A 456 16.95 3.72 2.50
N PHE A 457 17.20 2.44 2.30
CA PHE A 457 18.29 1.95 1.47
C PHE A 457 17.77 1.11 0.30
N LEU A 458 18.43 1.25 -0.85
CA LEU A 458 18.38 0.26 -1.91
C LEU A 458 19.68 -0.55 -1.87
N LEU A 459 19.53 -1.87 -1.71
CA LEU A 459 20.62 -2.83 -1.73
C LEU A 459 20.67 -3.50 -3.10
N GLN A 460 21.80 -3.34 -3.79
CA GLN A 460 22.08 -3.96 -5.08
C GLN A 460 23.13 -5.05 -4.89
N PRO A 461 22.80 -6.34 -5.12
CA PRO A 461 23.81 -7.39 -5.14
C PRO A 461 24.93 -7.07 -6.14
N ILE A 462 26.17 -7.18 -5.68
CA ILE A 462 27.36 -7.01 -6.52
C ILE A 462 27.62 -8.37 -7.17
N THR A 463 27.13 -8.54 -8.39
CA THR A 463 27.51 -9.69 -9.20
C THR A 463 28.99 -9.55 -9.58
N THR A 464 29.85 -10.35 -8.97
CA THR A 464 31.20 -10.54 -9.51
C THR A 464 31.05 -11.24 -10.87
N PRO A 465 31.68 -10.78 -11.96
CA PRO A 465 31.67 -11.54 -13.20
C PRO A 465 32.13 -12.97 -12.89
N LEU A 466 31.34 -13.96 -13.30
CA LEU A 466 31.77 -15.36 -13.27
C LEU A 466 33.10 -15.43 -14.03
N ARG A 467 34.19 -15.74 -13.32
CA ARG A 467 35.51 -15.92 -13.89
C ARG A 467 35.61 -17.22 -14.67
#